data_AF-A0A2J7PFN6-F1
#
_entry.id   AF-A0A2J7PFN6-F1
#
_cell.length_a   1.000
_cell.length_b   1.000
_cell.length_c   1.000
_cell.angle_alpha   90.00
_cell.angle_beta   90.00
_cell.angle_gamma   90.00
#
_symmetry.space_group_name_H-M   'P 1'
#
loop_
_entity.id
_entity.type
_entity.pdbx_description
1 polymer ?
#
loop_
_entity_poly.entity_id
_entity_poly.type
_entity_poly.pdbx_seq_one_letter_code
_entity_poly.pdbx_strand_id
1 'polypeptide(L)'
;MRLRAIWIITVNKNVSLPLFSRHFSIVEACSKSVCGDAYIGIPSDESFVKALRTEVALIDAGTFVESRDSANKPILYPTFEIVLKENKSLWPVVVLENQGLLYCALPLIQQEVVTQKDKADITLADLPGVSLAVEALNGLVQCAPLTSSMTSLNTALTMQVHQFVNTCMSFGRVTCSNPFLVSQLINPSGKGKAKQPLWNPVPHKAKSQVIIHIKEEVRCMQVLFKMADYTYSGTRVDPQSIMVSSAPKVRCTVTTECVSSQYKIWNSEAEVPSVTDMPVQDLQKLLIE
;
A
#
# COMPACT_ATOMS: atom_id res chain seq x y z
N MET A 1 5.25 -5.56 17.06
CA MET A 1 5.28 -5.86 15.62
C MET A 1 6.65 -5.48 15.07
N ARG A 2 7.29 -6.37 14.29
CA ARG A 2 8.66 -6.19 13.76
C ARG A 2 8.67 -6.57 12.27
N LEU A 3 9.60 -6.00 11.52
CA LEU A 3 9.86 -6.33 10.11
C LEU A 3 11.07 -7.25 10.03
N ARG A 4 10.97 -8.32 9.26
CA ARG A 4 12.06 -9.25 8.94
C ARG A 4 12.98 -8.67 7.87
N ALA A 5 12.41 -8.05 6.85
CA ALA A 5 13.16 -7.42 5.77
C ALA A 5 12.36 -6.36 5.00
N ILE A 6 13.09 -5.50 4.27
CA ILE A 6 12.57 -4.41 3.44
C ILE A 6 13.35 -4.37 2.13
N TRP A 7 12.65 -4.07 1.04
CA TRP A 7 13.23 -3.90 -0.29
C TRP A 7 12.64 -2.69 -1.02
N ILE A 8 13.46 -2.08 -1.87
CA ILE A 8 13.04 -1.12 -2.89
C ILE A 8 13.44 -1.72 -4.24
N ILE A 9 12.48 -1.97 -5.12
CA ILE A 9 12.67 -2.70 -6.37
C ILE A 9 12.16 -1.88 -7.55
N THR A 10 12.90 -1.86 -8.65
CA THR A 10 12.43 -1.23 -9.89
C THR A 10 11.41 -2.11 -10.59
N VAL A 11 10.35 -1.50 -11.14
CA VAL A 11 9.41 -2.21 -12.02
C VAL A 11 10.09 -2.62 -13.34
N ASN A 12 11.16 -1.93 -13.75
CA ASN A 12 11.93 -2.25 -14.95
C ASN A 12 12.50 -3.69 -14.89
N LYS A 13 12.13 -4.52 -15.88
CA LYS A 13 12.48 -5.94 -15.97
C LYS A 13 13.99 -6.21 -16.08
N ASN A 14 14.77 -5.24 -16.54
CA ASN A 14 16.20 -5.41 -16.84
C ASN A 14 17.10 -5.46 -15.60
N VAL A 15 16.62 -5.01 -14.44
CA VAL A 15 17.40 -4.97 -13.19
C VAL A 15 17.04 -6.20 -12.35
N SER A 16 17.95 -7.14 -12.13
CA SER A 16 17.67 -8.36 -11.35
C SER A 16 17.75 -8.17 -9.83
N LEU A 17 18.41 -7.10 -9.38
CA LEU A 17 18.65 -6.80 -7.97
C LEU A 17 17.78 -5.63 -7.47
N PRO A 18 17.46 -5.58 -6.17
CA PRO A 18 16.79 -4.43 -5.58
C PRO A 18 17.72 -3.20 -5.57
N LEU A 19 17.13 -1.99 -5.67
CA LEU A 19 17.85 -0.73 -5.46
C LEU A 19 18.36 -0.62 -4.02
N PHE A 20 17.59 -1.18 -3.09
CA PHE A 20 17.92 -1.21 -1.67
C PHE A 20 17.34 -2.47 -1.05
N SER A 21 18.12 -3.15 -0.21
CA SER A 21 17.64 -4.25 0.63
C SER A 21 18.17 -4.10 2.05
N ARG A 22 17.31 -4.42 3.02
CA ARG A 22 17.68 -4.50 4.44
C ARG A 22 17.05 -5.72 5.07
N HIS A 23 17.88 -6.62 5.57
CA HIS A 23 17.44 -7.77 6.36
C HIS A 23 17.76 -7.54 7.84
N PHE A 24 16.82 -7.83 8.73
CA PHE A 24 16.98 -7.64 10.16
C PHE A 24 17.29 -8.98 10.84
N SER A 25 18.58 -9.31 10.96
CA SER A 25 19.05 -10.61 11.47
C SER A 25 18.50 -11.01 12.83
N ILE A 26 18.26 -10.03 13.73
CA ILE A 26 17.66 -10.29 15.05
C ILE A 26 16.22 -10.78 14.90
N VAL A 27 15.45 -10.14 14.01
CA VAL A 27 14.06 -10.53 13.77
C VAL A 27 14.00 -11.88 13.07
N GLU A 28 14.97 -12.16 12.19
CA GLU A 28 15.09 -13.47 11.53
C GLU A 28 15.42 -14.59 12.52
N ALA A 29 16.34 -14.35 13.46
CA ALA A 29 16.64 -15.29 14.54
C ALA A 29 15.40 -15.52 15.44
N CYS A 30 14.66 -14.45 15.77
CA CYS A 30 13.39 -14.58 16.48
C CYS A 30 12.37 -15.39 15.66
N SER A 31 12.24 -15.13 14.36
CA SER A 31 11.34 -15.87 13.46
C SER A 31 11.66 -17.36 13.46
N LYS A 32 12.94 -17.72 13.36
CA LYS A 32 13.39 -19.11 13.43
C LYS A 32 13.07 -19.76 14.78
N SER A 33 13.25 -19.03 15.88
CA SER A 33 12.94 -19.54 17.22
C SER A 33 11.44 -19.69 17.47
N VAL A 34 10.61 -18.81 16.89
CA VAL A 34 9.15 -18.86 17.06
C VAL A 34 8.57 -19.94 16.16
N CYS A 35 8.83 -19.89 14.86
CA CYS A 35 8.17 -20.77 13.88
C CYS A 35 8.71 -22.22 13.86
N GLY A 36 9.89 -22.50 14.44
CA GLY A 36 10.46 -23.85 14.49
C GLY A 36 10.57 -24.48 13.10
N ASP A 37 9.97 -25.66 12.92
CA ASP A 37 9.99 -26.41 11.65
C ASP A 37 9.18 -25.76 10.52
N ALA A 38 8.21 -24.89 10.86
CA ALA A 38 7.44 -24.11 9.89
C ALA A 38 8.16 -22.83 9.44
N TYR A 39 9.41 -22.64 9.86
CA TYR A 39 10.21 -21.47 9.49
C TYR A 39 10.59 -21.47 8.01
N ILE A 40 10.30 -20.35 7.35
CA ILE A 40 10.70 -20.08 5.97
C ILE A 40 11.69 -18.91 5.99
N GLY A 41 12.94 -19.18 5.60
CA GLY A 41 14.00 -18.18 5.56
C GLY A 41 13.83 -17.17 4.42
N ILE A 42 14.39 -15.98 4.60
CA ILE A 42 14.47 -14.98 3.53
C ILE A 42 15.40 -15.52 2.41
N PRO A 43 14.93 -15.61 1.15
CA PRO A 43 15.75 -16.06 0.03
C PRO A 43 16.77 -14.98 -0.39
N SER A 44 17.68 -15.33 -1.30
CA SER A 44 18.57 -14.35 -1.94
C SER A 44 17.75 -13.24 -2.62
N ASP A 45 18.24 -12.00 -2.59
CA ASP A 45 17.55 -10.85 -3.17
C ASP A 45 17.16 -11.04 -4.64
N GLU A 46 18.03 -11.66 -5.47
CA GLU A 46 17.72 -11.97 -6.87
C GLU A 46 16.53 -12.94 -7.02
N SER A 47 16.53 -14.03 -6.24
CA SER A 47 15.42 -14.99 -6.23
C SER A 47 14.13 -14.36 -5.71
N PHE A 48 14.22 -13.45 -4.72
CA PHE A 48 13.06 -12.73 -4.21
C PHE A 48 12.47 -11.80 -5.28
N VAL A 49 13.29 -10.97 -5.92
CA VAL A 49 12.86 -10.05 -6.98
C VAL A 49 12.20 -10.80 -8.13
N LYS A 50 12.79 -11.93 -8.55
CA LYS A 50 12.20 -12.77 -9.60
C LYS A 50 10.82 -13.29 -9.20
N ALA A 51 10.70 -13.87 -8.01
CA ALA A 51 9.43 -14.42 -7.52
C ALA A 51 8.36 -13.33 -7.34
N LEU A 52 8.72 -12.18 -6.78
CA LEU A 52 7.83 -11.03 -6.62
C LEU A 52 7.32 -10.54 -7.99
N ARG A 53 8.20 -10.41 -8.99
CA ARG A 53 7.80 -9.92 -10.30
C ARG A 53 6.87 -10.89 -11.05
N THR A 54 6.98 -12.20 -10.80
CA THR A 54 6.01 -13.17 -11.30
C THR A 54 4.64 -12.96 -10.65
N GLU A 55 4.59 -12.81 -9.33
CA GLU A 55 3.34 -12.57 -8.59
C GLU A 55 2.68 -11.22 -8.90
N VAL A 56 3.46 -10.15 -9.16
CA VAL A 56 2.93 -8.83 -9.55
C VAL A 56 2.65 -8.76 -11.07
N ALA A 57 2.68 -9.90 -11.79
CA ALA A 57 2.46 -9.98 -13.24
C ALA A 57 3.39 -9.12 -14.12
N LEU A 58 4.60 -8.80 -13.64
CA LEU A 58 5.57 -8.00 -14.38
C LEU A 58 6.36 -8.80 -15.42
N ILE A 59 6.65 -10.09 -15.18
CA ILE A 59 7.40 -10.92 -16.14
C ILE A 59 6.43 -11.52 -17.16
N ASP A 60 5.45 -12.29 -16.68
CA ASP A 60 4.55 -13.10 -17.49
C ASP A 60 3.16 -12.43 -17.61
N ALA A 61 3.16 -11.19 -18.12
CA ALA A 61 1.92 -10.45 -18.36
C ALA A 61 1.13 -11.15 -19.48
N GLY A 62 -0.12 -11.54 -19.20
CA GLY A 62 -1.01 -12.18 -20.16
C GLY A 62 -0.98 -13.71 -20.21
N THR A 63 -0.13 -14.38 -19.41
CA THR A 63 -0.17 -15.84 -19.27
C THR A 63 -0.79 -16.21 -17.94
N PHE A 64 -1.69 -17.19 -17.93
CA PHE A 64 -2.30 -17.69 -16.69
C PHE A 64 -1.26 -18.39 -15.81
N VAL A 65 -1.13 -17.94 -14.57
CA VAL A 65 -0.30 -18.55 -13.53
C VAL A 65 -1.20 -18.85 -12.33
N GLU A 66 -1.38 -20.13 -12.00
CA GLU A 66 -2.33 -20.57 -10.97
C GLU A 66 -2.08 -19.92 -9.59
N SER A 67 -0.82 -19.73 -9.18
CA SER A 67 -0.49 -19.07 -7.91
C SER A 67 -0.93 -17.60 -7.84
N ARG A 68 -1.03 -16.95 -8.99
CA ARG A 68 -1.32 -15.52 -9.15
C ARG A 68 -2.78 -15.25 -9.51
N ASP A 69 -3.29 -15.98 -10.50
CA ASP A 69 -4.54 -15.69 -11.21
C ASP A 69 -5.74 -16.53 -10.74
N SER A 70 -5.52 -17.46 -9.80
CA SER A 70 -6.62 -18.29 -9.28
C SER A 70 -7.68 -17.44 -8.58
N ALA A 71 -8.93 -17.59 -9.01
CA ALA A 71 -10.09 -16.92 -8.41
C ALA A 71 -10.37 -17.35 -6.95
N ASN A 72 -9.75 -18.44 -6.49
CA ASN A 72 -9.87 -18.92 -5.12
C ASN A 72 -8.93 -18.20 -4.14
N LYS A 73 -8.04 -17.32 -4.64
CA LYS A 73 -7.08 -16.58 -3.80
C LYS A 73 -7.79 -15.38 -3.13
N PRO A 74 -7.74 -15.26 -1.79
CA PRO A 74 -8.31 -14.09 -1.12
C PRO A 74 -7.52 -12.84 -1.52
N ILE A 75 -8.23 -11.83 -2.04
CA ILE A 75 -7.64 -10.56 -2.44
C ILE A 75 -7.40 -9.71 -1.19
N LEU A 76 -6.18 -9.80 -0.62
CA LEU A 76 -5.78 -9.07 0.59
C LEU A 76 -4.81 -7.93 0.27
N TYR A 77 -5.16 -7.01 -0.63
CA TYR A 77 -4.30 -5.87 -0.97
C TYR A 77 -4.00 -5.00 0.28
N PRO A 78 -2.75 -4.57 0.53
CA PRO A 78 -1.54 -4.63 -0.31
C PRO A 78 -0.61 -5.84 -0.03
N THR A 79 -1.16 -6.98 0.36
CA THR A 79 -0.41 -8.17 0.79
C THR A 79 -0.40 -9.24 -0.28
N PHE A 80 0.77 -9.85 -0.48
CA PHE A 80 1.02 -10.91 -1.45
C PHE A 80 1.60 -12.15 -0.79
N GLU A 81 1.28 -13.30 -1.34
CA GLU A 81 1.98 -14.55 -1.09
C GLU A 81 2.98 -14.77 -2.21
N ILE A 82 4.26 -14.85 -1.87
CA ILE A 82 5.34 -15.05 -2.83
C ILE A 82 5.77 -16.50 -2.78
N VAL A 83 5.47 -17.24 -3.84
CA VAL A 83 5.91 -18.63 -3.99
C VAL A 83 7.40 -18.66 -4.34
N LEU A 84 8.19 -19.31 -3.49
CA LEU A 84 9.61 -19.54 -3.69
C LEU A 84 9.85 -20.91 -4.36
N LYS A 85 11.11 -21.20 -4.69
CA LYS A 85 11.53 -22.54 -5.09
C LYS A 85 11.25 -23.53 -3.93
N GLU A 86 11.01 -24.80 -4.26
CA GLU A 86 10.74 -25.90 -3.30
C GLU A 86 9.39 -25.85 -2.57
N ASN A 87 8.32 -25.31 -3.19
CA ASN A 87 6.97 -25.23 -2.59
C ASN A 87 6.89 -24.48 -1.24
N LYS A 88 7.87 -23.63 -0.93
CA LYS A 88 7.82 -22.73 0.22
C LYS A 88 7.25 -21.39 -0.22
N SER A 89 6.41 -20.76 0.59
CA SER A 89 5.85 -19.44 0.27
C SER A 89 6.12 -18.43 1.39
N LEU A 90 6.47 -17.21 0.99
CA LEU A 90 6.57 -16.08 1.92
C LEU A 90 5.24 -15.35 1.95
N TRP A 91 4.63 -15.33 3.12
CA TRP A 91 3.41 -14.58 3.39
C TRP A 91 3.46 -14.04 4.82
N PRO A 92 3.13 -12.76 5.06
CA PRO A 92 2.49 -11.80 4.17
C PRO A 92 3.55 -10.82 3.63
N VAL A 93 3.73 -10.71 2.32
CA VAL A 93 4.64 -9.69 1.77
C VAL A 93 3.83 -8.45 1.41
N VAL A 94 4.10 -7.34 2.09
CA VAL A 94 3.44 -6.06 1.83
C VAL A 94 4.15 -5.37 0.69
N VAL A 95 3.42 -4.97 -0.36
CA VAL A 95 3.97 -4.34 -1.56
C VAL A 95 3.18 -3.08 -1.88
N LEU A 96 3.87 -1.95 -1.95
CA LEU A 96 3.31 -0.66 -2.37
C LEU A 96 4.01 -0.19 -3.65
N GLU A 97 3.23 0.21 -4.64
CA GLU A 97 3.76 0.85 -5.84
C GLU A 97 3.75 2.38 -5.68
N ASN A 98 4.89 3.02 -5.95
CA ASN A 98 4.96 4.47 -6.06
C ASN A 98 5.99 4.88 -7.12
N GLN A 99 5.56 5.72 -8.07
CA GLN A 99 6.40 6.25 -9.16
C GLN A 99 7.19 5.19 -9.94
N GLY A 100 6.57 4.03 -10.20
CA GLY A 100 7.18 2.89 -10.92
C GLY A 100 8.30 2.18 -10.13
N LEU A 101 8.29 2.30 -8.81
CA LEU A 101 9.08 1.52 -7.86
C LEU A 101 8.15 0.72 -6.94
N LEU A 102 8.56 -0.50 -6.61
CA LEU A 102 7.90 -1.36 -5.65
C LEU A 102 8.63 -1.29 -4.30
N TYR A 103 7.92 -0.85 -3.29
CA TYR A 103 8.35 -0.80 -1.91
C TYR A 103 7.79 -2.02 -1.20
N CYS A 104 8.67 -2.91 -0.72
CA CYS A 104 8.27 -4.20 -0.17
C CYS A 104 8.73 -4.34 1.27
N ALA A 105 7.90 -4.94 2.12
CA ALA A 105 8.26 -5.28 3.49
C ALA A 105 7.69 -6.64 3.88
N LEU A 106 8.51 -7.42 4.60
CA LEU A 106 8.11 -8.70 5.19
C LEU A 106 7.94 -8.53 6.70
N PRO A 107 6.72 -8.33 7.22
CA PRO A 107 6.45 -8.36 8.65
C PRO A 107 6.66 -9.74 9.28
N LEU A 108 6.97 -9.75 10.57
CA LEU A 108 6.95 -10.95 11.41
C LEU A 108 5.49 -11.20 11.85
N ILE A 109 4.89 -12.33 11.43
CA ILE A 109 3.58 -12.77 11.96
C ILE A 109 3.79 -13.50 13.29
N GLN A 110 2.86 -13.30 14.23
CA GLN A 110 2.75 -14.13 15.42
C GLN A 110 2.11 -15.48 15.07
N GLN A 111 2.79 -16.57 15.41
CA GLN A 111 2.36 -17.93 15.05
C GLN A 111 0.98 -18.30 15.61
N GLU A 112 0.56 -17.73 16.73
CA GLU A 112 -0.77 -17.90 17.33
C GLU A 112 -1.91 -17.64 16.32
N VAL A 113 -1.75 -16.63 15.45
CA VAL A 113 -2.74 -16.28 14.41
C VAL A 113 -2.81 -17.35 13.32
N VAL A 114 -1.66 -17.95 12.97
CA VAL A 114 -1.53 -18.93 11.89
C VAL A 114 -1.94 -20.34 12.36
N THR A 115 -1.76 -20.65 13.64
CA THR A 115 -2.11 -21.97 14.20
C THR A 115 -3.61 -22.08 14.51
N GLN A 116 -4.29 -20.95 14.80
CA GLN A 116 -5.70 -20.96 15.24
C GLN A 116 -6.72 -20.83 14.10
N LYS A 117 -6.33 -20.27 12.96
CA LYS A 117 -7.22 -20.02 11.82
C LYS A 117 -6.60 -20.62 10.57
N ASP A 118 -7.44 -21.22 9.73
CA ASP A 118 -7.04 -21.54 8.37
C ASP A 118 -6.67 -20.25 7.64
N LYS A 119 -5.64 -20.31 6.80
CA LYS A 119 -5.11 -19.13 6.10
C LYS A 119 -6.16 -18.40 5.26
N ALA A 120 -7.16 -19.12 4.75
CA ALA A 120 -8.28 -18.58 3.99
C ALA A 120 -9.20 -17.67 4.82
N ASP A 121 -9.24 -17.88 6.15
CA ASP A 121 -10.11 -17.14 7.08
C ASP A 121 -9.41 -15.94 7.73
N ILE A 122 -8.11 -15.74 7.44
CA ILE A 122 -7.34 -14.64 8.01
C ILE A 122 -7.67 -13.35 7.27
N THR A 123 -8.16 -12.35 8.01
CA THR A 123 -8.41 -11.01 7.49
C THR A 123 -7.22 -10.08 7.74
N LEU A 124 -7.13 -8.96 7.02
CA LEU A 124 -6.10 -7.95 7.27
C LEU A 124 -6.15 -7.38 8.71
N ALA A 125 -7.33 -7.37 9.34
CA ALA A 125 -7.49 -6.91 10.72
C ALA A 125 -6.79 -7.83 11.73
N ASP A 126 -6.64 -9.11 11.41
CA ASP A 126 -5.91 -10.09 12.21
C ASP A 126 -4.38 -9.93 12.10
N LEU A 127 -3.90 -9.11 11.15
CA LEU A 127 -2.48 -8.95 10.81
C LEU A 127 -1.98 -7.51 11.06
N PRO A 128 -1.89 -7.06 12.33
CA PRO A 128 -1.39 -5.72 12.66
C PRO A 128 0.06 -5.45 12.17
N GLY A 129 0.84 -6.49 11.88
CA GLY A 129 2.15 -6.36 11.25
C GLY A 129 2.09 -5.77 9.85
N VAL A 130 1.00 -6.00 9.11
CA VAL A 130 0.77 -5.43 7.77
C VAL A 130 0.56 -3.93 7.86
N SER A 131 -0.28 -3.43 8.78
CA SER A 131 -0.48 -2.00 8.98
C SER A 131 0.83 -1.28 9.31
N LEU A 132 1.65 -1.88 10.18
CA LEU A 132 2.96 -1.33 10.53
C LEU A 132 3.92 -1.29 9.33
N ALA A 133 3.91 -2.34 8.50
CA ALA A 133 4.70 -2.40 7.28
C ALA A 133 4.28 -1.31 6.29
N VAL A 134 2.97 -1.12 6.07
CA VAL A 134 2.44 -0.04 5.21
C VAL A 134 2.89 1.32 5.72
N GLU A 135 2.82 1.57 7.03
CA GLU A 135 3.28 2.82 7.63
C GLU A 135 4.77 3.07 7.40
N ALA A 136 5.61 2.06 7.61
CA ALA A 136 7.05 2.14 7.39
C ALA A 136 7.42 2.40 5.92
N LEU A 137 6.73 1.74 4.99
CA LEU A 137 6.95 1.91 3.56
C LEU A 137 6.49 3.30 3.08
N ASN A 138 5.36 3.83 3.59
CA ASN A 138 4.94 5.19 3.31
C ASN A 138 5.96 6.24 3.78
N GLY A 139 6.56 6.02 4.95
CA GLY A 139 7.66 6.85 5.43
C GLY A 139 8.88 6.79 4.50
N LEU A 140 9.21 5.58 4.02
CA LEU A 140 10.33 5.35 3.11
C LEU A 140 10.12 6.03 1.75
N VAL A 141 8.90 5.98 1.21
CA VAL A 141 8.48 6.68 -0.02
C VAL A 141 8.70 8.18 0.08
N GLN A 142 8.41 8.77 1.24
CA GLN A 142 8.56 10.21 1.47
C GLN A 142 9.99 10.61 1.86
N CYS A 143 10.85 9.65 2.22
CA CYS A 143 12.20 9.93 2.70
C CYS A 143 13.13 10.39 1.58
N ALA A 144 13.05 9.79 0.40
CA ALA A 144 13.95 10.07 -0.72
C ALA A 144 13.17 10.16 -2.05
N PRO A 145 13.49 11.11 -2.94
CA PRO A 145 12.85 11.24 -4.24
C PRO A 145 13.40 10.18 -5.21
N LEU A 146 12.93 8.95 -5.09
CA LEU A 146 13.34 7.83 -5.95
C LEU A 146 12.40 7.72 -7.16
N THR A 147 12.94 7.49 -8.34
CA THR A 147 12.19 7.41 -9.61
C THR A 147 12.37 6.06 -10.30
N SER A 148 11.41 5.68 -11.14
CA SER A 148 11.44 4.45 -11.97
C SER A 148 12.61 4.35 -12.93
N SER A 149 13.23 5.48 -13.31
CA SER A 149 14.40 5.53 -14.18
C SER A 149 15.70 5.09 -13.51
N MET A 150 15.73 4.99 -12.18
CA MET A 150 16.94 4.63 -11.45
C MET A 150 17.23 3.14 -11.55
N THR A 151 18.45 2.77 -11.94
CA THR A 151 18.95 1.38 -11.90
C THR A 151 19.83 1.11 -10.68
N SER A 152 20.36 2.16 -10.06
CA SER A 152 21.18 2.10 -8.85
C SER A 152 21.02 3.39 -8.04
N LEU A 153 21.15 3.30 -6.72
CA LEU A 153 21.20 4.47 -5.86
C LEU A 153 22.57 5.14 -5.91
N ASN A 154 22.60 6.48 -5.94
CA ASN A 154 23.83 7.22 -5.71
C ASN A 154 24.21 7.19 -4.22
N THR A 155 25.44 7.58 -3.89
CA THR A 155 25.96 7.51 -2.50
C THR A 155 25.14 8.34 -1.51
N ALA A 156 24.68 9.54 -1.92
CA ALA A 156 23.91 10.43 -1.05
C ALA A 156 22.53 9.86 -0.71
N LEU A 157 21.80 9.37 -1.71
CA LEU A 157 20.49 8.74 -1.54
C LEU A 157 20.62 7.42 -0.77
N THR A 158 21.67 6.64 -1.05
CA THR A 158 21.98 5.41 -0.29
C THR A 158 22.16 5.71 1.19
N MET A 159 22.97 6.72 1.51
CA MET A 159 23.14 7.18 2.89
C MET A 159 21.83 7.64 3.53
N GLN A 160 21.04 8.45 2.83
CA GLN A 160 19.77 8.96 3.33
C GLN A 160 18.78 7.84 3.65
N VAL A 161 18.63 6.87 2.73
CA VAL A 161 17.77 5.70 2.92
C VAL A 161 18.28 4.84 4.08
N HIS A 162 19.59 4.58 4.17
CA HIS A 162 20.16 3.83 5.29
C HIS A 162 19.97 4.54 6.64
N GLN A 163 20.18 5.85 6.70
CA GLN A 163 19.97 6.63 7.92
C GLN A 163 18.51 6.59 8.37
N PHE A 164 17.59 6.74 7.42
CA PHE A 164 16.16 6.62 7.70
C PHE A 164 15.82 5.23 8.24
N VAL A 165 16.19 4.15 7.53
CA VAL A 165 15.88 2.78 7.95
C VAL A 165 16.50 2.44 9.31
N ASN A 166 17.75 2.85 9.56
CA ASN A 166 18.41 2.59 10.85
C ASN A 166 17.78 3.36 12.02
N THR A 167 17.23 4.55 11.77
CA THR A 167 16.59 5.39 12.79
C THR A 167 15.14 4.96 13.04
N CYS A 168 14.37 4.80 11.96
CA CYS A 168 12.94 4.48 11.98
C CYS A 168 12.65 3.03 12.33
N MET A 169 13.56 2.13 11.98
CA MET A 169 13.34 0.68 11.98
C MET A 169 14.47 -0.04 12.70
N SER A 170 14.91 0.54 13.81
CA SER A 170 15.96 -0.02 14.66
C SER A 170 15.66 -1.49 15.00
N PHE A 171 16.55 -2.40 14.61
CA PHE A 171 16.40 -3.84 14.79
C PHE A 171 15.06 -4.41 14.26
N GLY A 172 14.52 -3.82 13.19
CA GLY A 172 13.26 -4.21 12.58
C GLY A 172 12.02 -3.73 13.32
N ARG A 173 12.16 -3.01 14.44
CA ARG A 173 11.03 -2.37 15.12
C ARG A 173 10.79 -0.99 14.53
N VAL A 174 9.61 -0.78 13.97
CA VAL A 174 9.18 0.53 13.46
C VAL A 174 8.83 1.43 14.64
N THR A 175 9.53 2.55 14.78
CA THR A 175 9.40 3.53 15.89
C THR A 175 8.81 4.85 15.43
N CYS A 176 9.17 5.31 14.22
CA CYS A 176 8.67 6.53 13.61
C CYS A 176 8.69 6.37 12.08
N SER A 177 7.58 6.67 11.42
CA SER A 177 7.46 6.66 9.96
C SER A 177 7.59 8.06 9.34
N ASN A 178 7.41 9.12 10.13
CA ASN A 178 7.38 10.50 9.63
C ASN A 178 8.80 11.00 9.30
N PRO A 179 9.14 11.25 8.02
CA PRO A 179 10.48 11.68 7.62
C PRO A 179 10.94 12.98 8.28
N PHE A 180 10.02 13.88 8.61
CA PHE A 180 10.35 15.13 9.26
C PHE A 180 10.90 14.91 10.68
N LEU A 181 10.20 14.11 11.49
CA LEU A 181 10.65 13.74 12.83
C LEU A 181 12.00 13.01 12.79
N VAL A 182 12.15 12.14 11.80
CA VAL A 182 13.37 11.36 11.60
C VAL A 182 14.55 12.26 11.25
N SER A 183 14.33 13.27 10.41
CA SER A 183 15.36 14.28 10.11
C SER A 183 15.84 15.02 11.37
N GLN A 184 14.93 15.32 12.32
CA GLN A 184 15.29 15.93 13.60
C GLN A 184 16.04 14.96 14.53
N LEU A 185 15.74 13.65 14.46
CA LEU A 185 16.44 12.62 15.20
C LEU A 185 17.87 12.39 14.66
N ILE A 186 18.04 12.42 13.33
CA ILE A 186 19.34 12.26 12.67
C ILE A 186 20.22 13.49 12.91
N ASN A 187 19.65 14.68 12.75
CA ASN A 187 20.33 15.96 12.93
C ASN A 187 19.64 16.78 14.03
N PRO A 188 19.91 16.47 15.31
CA PRO A 188 19.34 17.23 16.42
C PRO A 188 19.95 18.63 16.41
N SER A 189 19.24 19.61 15.83
CA SER A 189 19.62 21.01 15.98
C SER A 189 19.60 21.32 17.49
N GLY A 190 20.76 21.74 18.03
CA GLY A 190 21.07 21.74 19.48
C GLY A 190 20.27 22.70 20.37
N LYS A 191 18.98 22.96 20.10
CA LYS A 191 18.11 23.83 20.90
C LYS A 191 16.68 23.28 21.01
N GLY A 192 16.52 22.06 21.51
CA GLY A 192 15.21 21.49 21.84
C GLY A 192 14.79 21.75 23.29
N LYS A 193 14.54 23.00 23.70
CA LYS A 193 13.89 23.32 24.99
C LYS A 193 12.36 23.38 24.83
N ALA A 194 11.70 22.27 24.55
CA ALA A 194 10.27 22.06 24.83
C ALA A 194 9.88 20.61 24.51
N LYS A 195 9.06 19.98 25.35
CA LYS A 195 8.34 18.75 25.00
C LYS A 195 7.31 19.11 23.91
N GLN A 196 7.73 19.07 22.64
CA GLN A 196 6.80 19.23 21.52
C GLN A 196 6.08 17.92 21.28
N PRO A 197 4.75 17.94 21.06
CA PRO A 197 4.02 16.72 20.78
C PRO A 197 4.36 16.20 19.38
N LEU A 198 4.31 14.87 19.21
CA LEU A 198 4.69 14.18 17.96
C LEU A 198 3.92 14.68 16.72
N TRP A 199 2.70 15.18 16.92
CA TRP A 199 1.81 15.69 15.86
C TRP A 199 2.08 17.16 15.50
N ASN A 200 2.93 17.89 16.24
CA ASN A 200 3.30 19.27 15.93
C ASN A 200 4.81 19.51 16.14
N PRO A 201 5.65 18.96 15.24
CA PRO A 201 7.10 18.92 15.42
C PRO A 201 7.81 20.21 14.99
N VAL A 202 7.07 21.20 14.49
CA VAL A 202 7.58 22.52 14.11
C VAL A 202 6.85 23.59 14.93
N PRO A 203 7.57 24.43 15.69
CA PRO A 203 6.93 25.60 16.29
C PRO A 203 6.44 26.54 15.19
N HIS A 204 5.13 26.71 15.07
CA HIS A 204 4.51 27.60 14.10
C HIS A 204 4.92 29.06 14.36
N LYS A 205 5.63 29.67 13.41
CA LYS A 205 6.07 31.08 13.48
C LYS A 205 5.25 32.03 12.60
N ALA A 206 4.23 31.53 11.89
CA ALA A 206 3.44 32.32 10.96
C ALA A 206 2.19 32.94 11.61
N LYS A 207 1.44 33.74 10.84
CA LYS A 207 0.14 34.28 11.26
C LYS A 207 -0.84 33.13 11.50
N SER A 208 -1.58 33.16 12.61
CA SER A 208 -2.60 32.15 12.93
C SER A 208 -3.74 32.19 11.91
N GLN A 209 -3.65 31.33 10.89
CA GLN A 209 -4.67 31.12 9.87
C GLN A 209 -4.92 29.62 9.76
N VAL A 210 -6.18 29.23 9.63
CA VAL A 210 -6.57 27.84 9.37
C VAL A 210 -7.27 27.81 8.01
N ILE A 211 -6.73 27.01 7.10
CA ILE A 211 -7.34 26.74 5.80
C ILE A 211 -7.94 25.35 5.88
N ILE A 212 -9.25 25.25 5.67
CA ILE A 212 -9.97 23.98 5.71
C ILE A 212 -10.40 23.64 4.29
N HIS A 213 -9.86 22.54 3.79
CA HIS A 213 -10.28 21.94 2.52
C HIS A 213 -11.22 20.77 2.81
N ILE A 214 -12.48 20.90 2.41
CA ILE A 214 -13.46 19.83 2.53
C ILE A 214 -13.57 19.16 1.16
N LYS A 215 -13.01 17.96 1.05
CA LYS A 215 -13.10 17.12 -0.14
C LYS A 215 -14.13 16.03 0.11
N GLU A 216 -15.18 16.01 -0.69
CA GLU A 216 -16.16 14.92 -0.73
C GLU A 216 -15.87 14.02 -1.94
N GLU A 217 -15.60 12.74 -1.69
CA GLU A 217 -15.38 11.72 -2.71
C GLU A 217 -16.56 10.75 -2.72
N VAL A 218 -17.45 10.90 -3.70
CA VAL A 218 -18.60 10.01 -3.88
C VAL A 218 -18.16 8.82 -4.74
N ARG A 219 -18.04 7.65 -4.13
CA ARG A 219 -17.77 6.38 -4.84
C ARG A 219 -19.09 5.73 -5.23
N CYS A 220 -19.49 5.81 -6.51
CA CYS A 220 -20.70 5.19 -7.02
C CYS A 220 -20.41 3.95 -7.88
N MET A 221 -21.02 2.81 -7.54
CA MET A 221 -20.89 1.57 -8.30
C MET A 221 -22.11 1.40 -9.20
N GLN A 222 -21.92 1.41 -10.51
CA GLN A 222 -22.98 1.04 -11.44
C GLN A 222 -22.97 -0.48 -11.62
N VAL A 223 -23.87 -1.16 -10.93
CA VAL A 223 -24.09 -2.60 -11.11
C VAL A 223 -25.24 -2.79 -12.08
N LEU A 224 -24.97 -3.33 -13.28
CA LEU A 224 -26.01 -3.72 -14.22
C LEU A 224 -26.41 -5.17 -13.91
N PHE A 225 -27.59 -5.35 -13.30
CA PHE A 225 -28.22 -6.66 -13.18
C PHE A 225 -29.22 -6.86 -14.31
N LYS A 226 -29.11 -7.97 -15.06
CA LYS A 226 -30.18 -8.48 -15.92
C LYS A 226 -30.99 -9.48 -15.10
N MET A 227 -32.13 -9.06 -14.58
CA MET A 227 -33.10 -9.95 -13.94
C MET A 227 -34.19 -10.28 -14.96
N ALA A 228 -34.38 -11.56 -15.26
CA ALA A 228 -35.58 -12.02 -15.95
C ALA A 228 -36.76 -11.96 -14.95
N ASP A 229 -37.92 -11.50 -15.40
CA ASP A 229 -39.19 -11.54 -14.67
C ASP A 229 -39.27 -10.74 -13.35
N TYR A 230 -38.71 -9.52 -13.31
CA TYR A 230 -38.82 -8.61 -12.15
C TYR A 230 -39.42 -7.24 -12.53
N THR A 231 -40.30 -6.68 -11.69
CA THR A 231 -40.92 -5.35 -11.90
C THR A 231 -40.37 -4.30 -10.92
N TYR A 232 -40.03 -3.12 -11.44
CA TYR A 232 -39.30 -2.02 -10.77
C TYR A 232 -40.06 -1.25 -9.67
N SER A 233 -41.05 -1.85 -9.01
CA SER A 233 -41.78 -1.18 -7.94
C SER A 233 -41.03 -1.29 -6.60
N GLY A 234 -40.36 -0.22 -6.16
CA GLY A 234 -39.96 -0.05 -4.76
C GLY A 234 -38.56 0.50 -4.46
N THR A 235 -37.71 0.77 -5.44
CA THR A 235 -36.33 1.24 -5.17
C THR A 235 -36.30 2.73 -4.83
N ARG A 236 -35.82 3.09 -3.64
CA ARG A 236 -35.52 4.48 -3.23
C ARG A 236 -34.05 4.59 -2.81
N VAL A 237 -33.36 5.61 -3.31
CA VAL A 237 -32.03 6.03 -2.86
C VAL A 237 -32.19 7.44 -2.31
N ASP A 238 -31.93 7.61 -1.02
CA ASP A 238 -32.09 8.89 -0.31
C ASP A 238 -30.72 9.58 -0.15
N PRO A 239 -30.53 10.82 -0.64
CA PRO A 239 -29.33 11.61 -0.37
C PRO A 239 -29.58 12.60 0.78
N GLN A 240 -29.18 12.25 2.00
CA GLN A 240 -29.17 13.24 3.09
C GLN A 240 -28.00 14.22 2.91
N SER A 241 -28.31 15.52 2.91
CA SER A 241 -27.34 16.61 2.85
C SER A 241 -26.69 16.88 4.20
N ILE A 242 -25.41 17.27 4.20
CA ILE A 242 -24.68 17.67 5.41
C ILE A 242 -24.58 19.21 5.43
N MET A 243 -25.05 19.83 6.52
CA MET A 243 -24.93 21.26 6.76
C MET A 243 -23.83 21.50 7.79
N VAL A 244 -22.79 22.27 7.45
CA VAL A 244 -21.69 22.63 8.37
C VAL A 244 -21.75 24.12 8.67
N SER A 245 -21.92 24.48 9.94
CA SER A 245 -21.79 25.85 10.44
C SER A 245 -20.51 26.00 11.25
N SER A 246 -19.75 27.07 11.04
CA SER A 246 -18.56 27.37 11.84
C SER A 246 -18.71 28.69 12.58
N ALA A 247 -18.55 28.65 13.90
CA ALA A 247 -18.05 29.76 14.71
C ALA A 247 -16.77 29.26 15.38
N PRO A 248 -15.59 29.88 15.13
CA PRO A 248 -15.20 31.02 15.95
C PRO A 248 -14.22 32.03 15.28
N LYS A 249 -13.78 33.03 16.08
CA LYS A 249 -12.99 34.25 15.79
C LYS A 249 -11.55 34.06 15.25
N VAL A 250 -11.29 33.09 14.37
CA VAL A 250 -10.03 32.97 13.62
C VAL A 250 -10.37 33.14 12.14
N ARG A 251 -9.48 33.77 11.35
CA ARG A 251 -9.69 33.88 9.89
C ARG A 251 -9.65 32.46 9.30
N CYS A 252 -10.83 31.89 9.12
CA CYS A 252 -11.07 30.58 8.54
C CYS A 252 -11.45 30.78 7.07
N THR A 253 -10.74 30.10 6.17
CA THR A 253 -11.13 30.03 4.76
C THR A 253 -11.53 28.58 4.49
N VAL A 254 -12.82 28.37 4.22
CA VAL A 254 -13.39 27.07 3.89
C VAL A 254 -13.56 27.00 2.38
N THR A 255 -13.02 25.95 1.78
CA THR A 255 -13.25 25.62 0.36
C THR A 255 -13.82 24.21 0.29
N THR A 256 -14.94 24.06 -0.42
CA THR A 256 -15.67 22.81 -0.59
C THR A 256 -15.56 22.36 -2.04
N GLU A 257 -15.15 21.12 -2.27
CA GLU A 257 -15.17 20.48 -3.58
C GLU A 257 -15.84 19.10 -3.50
N CYS A 258 -16.74 18.82 -4.44
CA CYS A 258 -17.39 17.53 -4.60
C CYS A 258 -16.92 16.92 -5.92
N VAL A 259 -16.24 15.79 -5.85
CA VAL A 259 -15.73 15.08 -7.03
C VAL A 259 -16.39 13.71 -7.09
N SER A 260 -17.10 13.46 -8.19
CA SER A 260 -17.69 12.16 -8.51
C SER A 260 -16.83 11.47 -9.57
N SER A 261 -16.30 10.30 -9.24
CA SER A 261 -15.51 9.49 -10.16
C SER A 261 -16.33 8.29 -10.63
N GLN A 262 -16.52 8.14 -11.94
CA GLN A 262 -17.10 6.94 -12.54
C GLN A 262 -16.04 5.84 -12.63
N TYR A 263 -16.33 4.64 -12.14
CA TYR A 263 -15.54 3.45 -12.41
C TYR A 263 -16.38 2.44 -13.20
N LYS A 264 -15.84 1.98 -14.33
CA LYS A 264 -16.44 0.92 -15.15
C LYS A 264 -15.73 -0.38 -14.82
N ILE A 265 -16.48 -1.39 -14.41
CA ILE A 265 -15.98 -2.77 -14.34
C ILE A 265 -16.24 -3.38 -15.72
N TRP A 266 -15.17 -3.73 -16.43
CA TRP A 266 -15.22 -4.35 -17.76
C TRP A 266 -14.45 -5.67 -17.72
N ASN A 267 -15.01 -6.69 -18.35
CA ASN A 267 -14.42 -8.02 -18.42
C ASN A 267 -13.11 -7.97 -19.25
N SER A 268 -12.06 -8.67 -18.83
CA SER A 268 -10.72 -8.67 -19.43
C SER A 268 -10.64 -9.16 -20.87
N GLU A 269 -11.71 -9.78 -21.38
CA GLU A 269 -11.75 -10.44 -22.68
C GLU A 269 -12.37 -9.60 -23.82
N ALA A 270 -12.75 -8.33 -23.58
CA ALA A 270 -13.35 -7.49 -24.62
C ALA A 270 -12.73 -6.09 -24.69
N GLU A 271 -12.82 -5.43 -25.84
CA GLU A 271 -12.39 -4.02 -25.98
C GLU A 271 -13.34 -3.09 -25.23
N VAL A 272 -12.79 -2.17 -24.43
CA VAL A 272 -13.57 -1.17 -23.68
C VAL A 272 -14.25 -0.24 -24.68
N PRO A 273 -15.59 -0.19 -24.77
CA PRO A 273 -16.24 0.73 -25.69
C PRO A 273 -16.00 2.17 -25.23
N SER A 274 -15.48 3.01 -26.14
CA SER A 274 -15.32 4.45 -25.95
C SER A 274 -16.69 5.13 -26.05
N VAL A 275 -17.44 5.06 -24.95
CA VAL A 275 -18.78 5.67 -24.83
C VAL A 275 -18.64 7.08 -24.28
N THR A 276 -17.91 7.96 -24.98
CA THR A 276 -17.94 9.39 -24.61
C THR A 276 -19.10 10.14 -25.25
N ASP A 277 -19.70 9.64 -26.34
CA ASP A 277 -20.73 10.38 -27.08
C ASP A 277 -21.90 9.53 -27.61
N MET A 278 -22.18 8.35 -27.03
CA MET A 278 -23.28 7.50 -27.50
C MET A 278 -24.59 7.78 -26.73
N PRO A 279 -25.69 8.11 -27.41
CA PRO A 279 -27.02 8.17 -26.81
C PRO A 279 -27.37 6.84 -26.13
N VAL A 280 -28.08 6.90 -25.01
CA VAL A 280 -28.51 5.73 -24.22
C VAL A 280 -29.25 4.66 -25.07
N GLN A 281 -29.88 5.09 -26.15
CA GLN A 281 -30.62 4.24 -27.09
C GLN A 281 -29.70 3.38 -27.97
N ASP A 282 -28.50 3.85 -28.30
CA ASP A 282 -27.53 3.11 -29.11
C ASP A 282 -26.69 2.15 -28.26
N LEU A 283 -26.48 2.50 -26.98
CA LEU A 283 -25.95 1.58 -25.96
C LEU A 283 -26.85 0.35 -25.75
N GLN A 284 -28.18 0.53 -25.81
CA GLN A 284 -29.12 -0.58 -25.68
C GLN A 284 -29.02 -1.58 -26.85
N LYS A 285 -28.66 -1.12 -28.06
CA LYS A 285 -28.52 -2.00 -29.22
C LYS A 285 -27.27 -2.88 -29.14
N LEU A 286 -26.17 -2.35 -28.60
CA LEU A 286 -24.93 -3.09 -28.36
C LEU A 286 -25.05 -4.20 -27.30
N LEU A 287 -26.11 -4.19 -26.49
CA LEU A 287 -26.35 -5.16 -25.42
C LEU A 287 -27.40 -6.22 -25.78
N ILE A 288 -27.98 -6.16 -26.98
CA ILE A 288 -29.03 -7.07 -27.46
C ILE A 288 -28.50 -8.13 -28.46
N GLU A 289 -27.27 -7.98 -28.96
CA GLU A 289 -26.51 -9.05 -29.63
C GLU A 289 -25.59 -9.77 -28.65
#